data_AF-A0A7Y0EWW7-F1
#
_entry.id   AF-A0A7Y0EWW7-F1
#
_cell.length_a   1.000
_cell.length_b   1.000
_cell.length_c   1.000
_cell.angle_alpha   90.00
_cell.angle_beta   90.00
_cell.angle_gamma   90.00
#
_symmetry.space_group_name_H-M   'P 1'
#
loop_
_entity.id
_entity.type
_entity.pdbx_description
1 polymer ?
#
loop_
_entity_poly.entity_id
_entity_poly.type
_entity_poly.pdbx_seq_one_letter_code
_entity_poly.pdbx_strand_id
1 'polypeptide(L)'
;MTASNSPVDNTTQTSNHNPGKPAKSGKLEVADLITIGVFAALYFVMVCVATLMSTLFTGGFGSIFLPAIAALISGCVYMLLAARLGKFGGITVMGMVIGLFLFISGHFVLSFIASIVFPVAADLIARAGKYKSKVLLLASYVVFSYGLTGPILPLWFMKDAYIASLQARGKDAAYIDGVFANVNTGTFFISMAAILVCAIIGGWFGQKMMKKHFIKAGIV
;
A
#
# COMPACT_ATOMS: atom_id res chain seq x y z
N MET A 1 -67.23 36.84 41.79
CA MET A 1 -66.69 36.13 40.61
C MET A 1 -65.41 36.85 40.22
N THR A 2 -64.28 36.28 40.63
CA THR A 2 -62.95 36.90 40.67
C THR A 2 -62.13 36.54 39.43
N ALA A 3 -61.40 37.52 38.92
CA ALA A 3 -60.47 37.42 37.79
C ALA A 3 -59.32 36.43 38.05
N SER A 4 -58.89 35.73 37.00
CA SER A 4 -57.69 34.87 37.03
C SER A 4 -56.67 35.39 36.01
N ASN A 5 -55.56 35.87 36.55
CA ASN A 5 -54.34 36.27 35.83
C ASN A 5 -53.52 35.02 35.46
N SER A 6 -52.88 35.06 34.29
CA SER A 6 -51.74 34.18 33.95
C SER A 6 -50.53 34.48 34.85
N PRO A 7 -49.63 33.50 35.06
CA PRO A 7 -48.29 33.66 34.52
C PRO A 7 -47.63 32.39 33.97
N VAL A 8 -46.58 32.65 33.19
CA VAL A 8 -45.57 31.79 32.56
C VAL A 8 -45.01 30.71 33.49
N ASP A 9 -44.84 29.48 32.98
CA ASP A 9 -43.90 28.52 33.57
C ASP A 9 -43.06 27.82 32.48
N ASN A 10 -41.75 28.08 32.56
CA ASN A 10 -40.68 27.46 31.78
C ASN A 10 -40.30 26.14 32.47
N THR A 11 -40.50 24.99 31.83
CA THR A 11 -39.78 23.77 32.18
C THR A 11 -39.28 23.04 30.93
N THR A 12 -38.06 23.42 30.57
CA THR A 12 -36.99 22.64 29.95
C THR A 12 -37.20 21.11 30.01
N GLN A 13 -37.64 20.50 28.91
CA GLN A 13 -37.33 19.09 28.64
C GLN A 13 -36.06 19.01 27.80
N THR A 14 -34.96 18.74 28.50
CA THR A 14 -33.69 18.26 27.97
C THR A 14 -33.90 16.91 27.28
N SER A 15 -34.25 16.92 25.99
CA SER A 15 -33.98 15.75 25.14
C SER A 15 -32.47 15.68 24.95
N ASN A 16 -31.82 14.83 25.75
CA ASN A 16 -30.43 14.40 25.59
C ASN A 16 -30.20 13.89 24.17
N HIS A 17 -29.87 14.79 23.25
CA HIS A 17 -29.21 14.45 22.00
C HIS A 17 -27.77 14.13 22.36
N ASN A 18 -27.55 12.90 22.81
CA ASN A 18 -26.21 12.32 22.83
C ASN A 18 -25.79 12.25 21.35
N PRO A 19 -24.82 13.05 20.86
CA PRO A 19 -24.40 12.96 19.48
C PRO A 19 -23.65 11.64 19.35
N GLY A 20 -24.41 10.60 19.02
CA GLY A 20 -23.90 9.30 18.66
C GLY A 20 -22.88 9.51 17.56
N LYS A 21 -21.61 9.35 17.94
CA LYS A 21 -20.43 9.14 17.10
C LYS A 21 -20.82 8.90 15.64
N PRO A 22 -20.52 9.83 14.71
CA PRO A 22 -21.00 9.72 13.34
C PRO A 22 -20.56 8.39 12.76
N ALA A 23 -21.53 7.62 12.24
CA ALA A 23 -21.27 6.39 11.52
C ALA A 23 -20.30 6.72 10.38
N LYS A 24 -19.09 6.14 10.40
CA LYS A 24 -18.08 6.33 9.33
C LYS A 24 -18.76 6.04 8.00
N SER A 25 -18.95 7.07 7.17
CA SER A 25 -19.43 6.95 5.80
C SER A 25 -18.59 5.89 5.08
N GLY A 26 -19.25 4.93 4.43
CA GLY A 26 -18.58 3.89 3.65
C GLY A 26 -17.95 4.41 2.36
N LYS A 27 -18.09 5.70 2.06
CA LYS A 27 -17.55 6.37 0.87
C LYS A 27 -16.26 7.12 1.20
N LEU A 28 -15.36 7.21 0.23
CA LEU A 28 -14.17 8.05 0.32
C LEU A 28 -14.58 9.52 0.18
N GLU A 29 -14.21 10.33 1.16
CA GLU A 29 -14.35 11.78 1.15
C GLU A 29 -13.08 12.44 0.62
N VAL A 30 -13.16 13.72 0.27
CA VAL A 30 -12.01 14.49 -0.25
C VAL A 30 -10.83 14.47 0.73
N ALA A 31 -11.11 14.58 2.04
CA ALA A 31 -10.08 14.50 3.09
C ALA A 31 -9.35 13.13 3.10
N ASP A 32 -10.03 12.06 2.72
CA ASP A 32 -9.42 10.74 2.60
C ASP A 32 -8.53 10.64 1.39
N LEU A 33 -8.93 11.23 0.27
CA LEU A 33 -8.11 11.29 -0.94
C LEU A 33 -6.81 12.08 -0.68
N ILE A 34 -6.89 13.18 0.07
CA ILE A 34 -5.69 13.91 0.53
C ILE A 34 -4.80 13.00 1.37
N THR A 35 -5.38 12.28 2.33
CA THR A 35 -4.64 11.34 3.19
C THR A 35 -3.98 10.23 2.36
N ILE A 36 -4.71 9.63 1.42
CA ILE A 36 -4.20 8.61 0.51
C ILE A 36 -3.03 9.18 -0.31
N GLY A 37 -3.16 10.40 -0.84
CA GLY A 37 -2.09 11.07 -1.58
C GLY A 37 -0.82 11.24 -0.76
N VAL A 38 -0.93 11.68 0.50
CA VAL A 38 0.23 11.81 1.41
C VAL A 38 0.88 10.45 1.67
N PHE A 39 0.10 9.41 1.97
CA PHE A 39 0.65 8.06 2.17
C PHE A 39 1.23 7.46 0.89
N ALA A 40 0.66 7.75 -0.27
CA ALA A 40 1.24 7.37 -1.56
C ALA A 40 2.59 8.05 -1.78
N ALA A 41 2.72 9.35 -1.48
CA ALA A 41 3.99 10.06 -1.54
C ALA A 41 5.03 9.48 -0.55
N LEU A 42 4.63 9.18 0.69
CA LEU A 42 5.51 8.53 1.67
C LEU A 42 5.96 7.13 1.21
N TYR A 43 5.05 6.35 0.64
CA TYR A 43 5.37 5.05 0.06
C TYR A 43 6.40 5.19 -1.05
N PHE A 44 6.22 6.22 -1.87
CA PHE A 44 7.12 6.54 -2.96
C PHE A 44 8.54 6.84 -2.50
N VAL A 45 8.67 7.67 -1.47
CA VAL A 45 9.95 7.97 -0.84
C VAL A 45 10.59 6.69 -0.33
N MET A 46 9.83 5.79 0.31
CA MET A 46 10.35 4.51 0.77
C MET A 46 10.81 3.59 -0.38
N VAL A 47 10.10 3.57 -1.50
CA VAL A 47 10.53 2.82 -2.70
C VAL A 47 11.80 3.42 -3.31
N CYS A 48 11.93 4.75 -3.36
CA CYS A 48 13.16 5.40 -3.80
C CYS A 48 14.35 5.04 -2.91
N VAL A 49 14.16 5.07 -1.58
CA VAL A 49 15.19 4.66 -0.61
C VAL A 49 15.53 3.17 -0.78
N ALA A 50 14.54 2.30 -0.92
CA ALA A 50 14.76 0.88 -1.19
C ALA A 50 15.55 0.66 -2.49
N THR A 51 15.26 1.45 -3.53
CA THR A 51 15.95 1.38 -4.82
C THR A 51 17.40 1.85 -4.72
N LEU A 52 17.64 2.96 -4.01
CA LEU A 52 18.99 3.47 -3.76
C LEU A 52 19.80 2.48 -2.94
N MET A 53 19.24 1.96 -1.84
CA MET A 53 19.87 0.95 -0.99
C MET A 53 20.22 -0.31 -1.79
N SER A 54 19.30 -0.79 -2.63
CA SER A 54 19.56 -1.96 -3.45
C SER A 54 20.71 -1.68 -4.43
N THR A 55 20.70 -0.52 -5.09
CA THR A 55 21.77 -0.13 -6.02
C THR A 55 23.14 -0.06 -5.34
N LEU A 56 23.21 0.48 -4.12
CA LEU A 56 24.46 0.64 -3.37
C LEU A 56 24.98 -0.67 -2.75
N PHE A 57 24.09 -1.52 -2.22
CA PHE A 57 24.49 -2.71 -1.47
C PHE A 57 24.67 -3.95 -2.33
N THR A 58 24.07 -4.02 -3.51
CA THR A 58 24.02 -5.28 -4.29
C THR A 58 24.63 -5.21 -5.68
N GLY A 59 25.24 -4.08 -6.07
CA GLY A 59 26.12 -4.00 -7.26
C GLY A 59 25.52 -4.51 -8.58
N GLY A 60 24.19 -4.46 -8.75
CA GLY A 60 23.48 -4.99 -9.93
C GLY A 60 22.52 -6.16 -9.64
N PHE A 61 22.74 -6.93 -8.56
CA PHE A 61 21.82 -8.00 -8.11
C PHE A 61 20.49 -7.48 -7.52
N GLY A 62 20.45 -6.19 -7.18
CA GLY A 62 19.36 -5.58 -6.43
C GLY A 62 18.03 -5.56 -7.15
N SER A 63 18.02 -5.62 -8.48
CA SER A 63 16.81 -5.57 -9.30
C SER A 63 15.84 -6.71 -8.96
N ILE A 64 16.35 -7.91 -8.63
CA ILE A 64 15.52 -9.09 -8.32
C ILE A 64 14.93 -9.01 -6.90
N PHE A 65 15.68 -8.49 -5.94
CA PHE A 65 15.26 -8.36 -4.53
C PHE A 65 14.63 -7.00 -4.21
N LEU A 66 14.59 -6.08 -5.17
CA LEU A 66 14.03 -4.74 -5.05
C LEU A 66 12.61 -4.75 -4.45
N PRO A 67 11.67 -5.59 -4.92
CA PRO A 67 10.32 -5.60 -4.37
C PRO A 67 10.30 -6.15 -2.94
N ALA A 68 11.22 -7.05 -2.60
CA ALA A 68 11.31 -7.61 -1.26
C ALA A 68 11.78 -6.55 -0.26
N ILE A 69 12.81 -5.76 -0.61
CA ILE A 69 13.30 -4.65 0.23
C ILE A 69 12.23 -3.54 0.31
N ALA A 70 11.59 -3.21 -0.81
CA ALA A 70 10.50 -2.25 -0.85
C ALA A 70 9.32 -2.72 0.02
N ALA A 71 8.95 -4.01 -0.02
CA ALA A 71 7.91 -4.60 0.84
C ALA A 71 8.34 -4.70 2.31
N LEU A 72 9.62 -4.77 2.60
CA LEU A 72 10.08 -4.75 4.00
C LEU A 72 9.88 -3.36 4.62
N ILE A 73 10.27 -2.31 3.89
CA ILE A 73 10.27 -0.92 4.39
C ILE A 73 8.86 -0.32 4.34
N SER A 74 8.13 -0.58 3.26
CA SER A 74 6.83 0.06 3.02
C SER A 74 5.67 -0.52 3.84
N GLY A 75 5.88 -1.65 4.53
CA GLY A 75 4.86 -2.30 5.35
C GLY A 75 4.31 -1.41 6.46
N CYS A 76 5.12 -0.51 7.02
CA CYS A 76 4.66 0.46 8.01
C CYS A 76 3.66 1.46 7.41
N VAL A 77 3.99 2.02 6.24
CA VAL A 77 3.16 3.02 5.54
C VAL A 77 1.80 2.42 5.17
N TYR A 78 1.80 1.19 4.66
CA TYR A 78 0.57 0.48 4.31
C TYR A 78 -0.32 0.22 5.54
N MET A 79 0.26 -0.27 6.64
CA MET A 79 -0.48 -0.56 7.87
C MET A 79 -1.04 0.72 8.50
N LEU A 80 -0.31 1.85 8.41
CA LEU A 80 -0.76 3.17 8.83
C LEU A 80 -1.97 3.64 8.01
N LEU A 81 -1.88 3.58 6.68
CA LEU A 81 -2.95 3.99 5.78
C LEU A 81 -4.23 3.19 6.06
N ALA A 82 -4.11 1.87 6.15
CA ALA A 82 -5.24 0.98 6.35
C ALA A 82 -5.91 1.19 7.73
N ALA A 83 -5.13 1.48 8.77
CA ALA A 83 -5.67 1.80 10.09
C ALA A 83 -6.31 3.21 10.15
N ARG A 84 -5.71 4.21 9.48
CA ARG A 84 -6.20 5.59 9.46
C ARG A 84 -7.52 5.72 8.70
N LEU A 85 -7.58 5.16 7.50
CA LEU A 85 -8.80 5.18 6.67
C LEU A 85 -9.84 4.21 7.21
N GLY A 86 -9.48 2.93 7.34
CA GLY A 86 -10.38 1.87 7.77
C GLY A 86 -11.61 1.70 6.86
N LYS A 87 -11.48 2.01 5.56
CA LYS A 87 -12.56 1.96 4.57
C LYS A 87 -12.06 1.51 3.21
N PHE A 88 -13.01 0.99 2.43
CA PHE A 88 -12.78 0.50 1.07
C PHE A 88 -12.40 1.64 0.11
N GLY A 89 -11.49 1.33 -0.80
CA GLY A 89 -10.91 2.20 -1.81
C GLY A 89 -9.56 2.80 -1.42
N GLY A 90 -9.19 2.77 -0.14
CA GLY A 90 -7.93 3.37 0.31
C GLY A 90 -6.69 2.71 -0.29
N ILE A 91 -6.65 1.37 -0.25
CA ILE A 91 -5.53 0.60 -0.80
C ILE A 91 -5.57 0.60 -2.33
N THR A 92 -6.76 0.52 -2.91
CA THR A 92 -6.94 0.54 -4.37
C THR A 92 -6.49 1.86 -4.99
N VAL A 93 -6.89 3.01 -4.44
CA VAL A 93 -6.47 4.32 -4.95
C VAL A 93 -4.97 4.51 -4.81
N MET A 94 -4.39 4.09 -3.67
CA MET A 94 -2.93 4.11 -3.50
C MET A 94 -2.22 3.26 -4.56
N GLY A 95 -2.69 2.04 -4.79
CA GLY A 95 -2.17 1.14 -5.82
C GLY A 95 -2.31 1.70 -7.24
N MET A 96 -3.44 2.37 -7.52
CA MET A 96 -3.68 3.03 -8.80
C MET A 96 -2.71 4.20 -9.03
N VAL A 97 -2.45 5.02 -8.00
CA VAL A 97 -1.45 6.10 -8.09
C VAL A 97 -0.06 5.53 -8.37
N ILE A 98 0.32 4.45 -7.70
CA ILE A 98 1.60 3.76 -7.94
C ILE A 98 1.65 3.17 -9.35
N GLY A 99 0.60 2.49 -9.78
CA GLY A 99 0.50 1.91 -11.12
C GLY A 99 0.61 2.97 -12.20
N LEU A 100 -0.13 4.08 -12.07
CA LEU A 100 -0.09 5.19 -13.01
C LEU A 100 1.31 5.81 -13.07
N PHE A 101 1.97 5.98 -11.92
CA PHE A 101 3.35 6.44 -11.89
C PHE A 101 4.28 5.47 -12.64
N LEU A 102 4.18 4.17 -12.40
CA LEU A 102 5.02 3.16 -13.06
C LEU A 102 4.79 3.16 -14.58
N PHE A 103 3.54 3.32 -15.00
CA PHE A 103 3.15 3.44 -16.40
C PHE A 103 3.77 4.69 -17.07
N ILE A 104 3.62 5.87 -16.44
CA ILE A 104 4.23 7.13 -16.93
C ILE A 104 5.76 7.04 -16.95
N SER A 105 6.35 6.30 -16.02
CA SER A 105 7.81 6.08 -15.94
C SER A 105 8.37 5.15 -17.02
N GLY A 106 7.53 4.64 -17.92
CA GLY A 106 7.95 3.75 -19.00
C GLY A 106 8.19 2.31 -18.56
N HIS A 107 7.63 1.87 -17.43
CA HIS A 107 7.61 0.44 -17.09
C HIS A 107 6.50 -0.27 -17.88
N PHE A 108 6.61 -1.60 -18.02
CA PHE A 108 5.70 -2.41 -18.82
C PHE A 108 4.22 -2.18 -18.49
N VAL A 109 3.36 -2.17 -19.52
CA VAL A 109 1.89 -2.11 -19.38
C VAL A 109 1.37 -3.23 -18.47
N LEU A 110 2.02 -4.40 -18.50
CA LEU A 110 1.70 -5.52 -17.61
C LEU A 110 1.80 -5.13 -16.13
N SER A 111 2.76 -4.27 -15.78
CA SER A 111 2.94 -3.72 -14.44
C SER A 111 1.76 -2.86 -14.01
N PHE A 112 1.19 -2.10 -14.94
CA PHE A 112 0.02 -1.27 -14.69
C PHE A 112 -1.20 -2.13 -14.36
N ILE A 113 -1.44 -3.19 -15.14
CA ILE A 113 -2.54 -4.14 -14.88
C ILE A 113 -2.35 -4.81 -13.52
N ALA A 114 -1.15 -5.32 -13.22
CA ALA A 114 -0.85 -5.91 -11.92
C ALA A 114 -1.05 -4.90 -10.77
N SER A 115 -0.62 -3.65 -10.96
CA SER A 115 -0.78 -2.57 -9.96
C SER A 115 -2.22 -2.12 -9.75
N ILE A 116 -3.17 -2.57 -10.58
CA ILE A 116 -4.61 -2.35 -10.34
C ILE A 116 -5.22 -3.61 -9.71
N VAL A 117 -4.99 -4.78 -10.30
CA VAL A 117 -5.62 -6.04 -9.89
C VAL A 117 -5.24 -6.43 -8.45
N PHE A 118 -3.95 -6.38 -8.12
CA PHE A 118 -3.46 -6.77 -6.79
C PHE A 118 -3.93 -5.81 -5.68
N PRO A 119 -3.88 -4.47 -5.85
CA PRO A 119 -4.41 -3.56 -4.84
C PRO A 119 -5.94 -3.61 -4.69
N VAL A 120 -6.69 -3.91 -5.75
CA VAL A 120 -8.14 -4.20 -5.62
C VAL A 120 -8.35 -5.46 -4.78
N ALA A 121 -7.63 -6.55 -5.08
CA ALA A 121 -7.72 -7.79 -4.31
C ALA A 121 -7.31 -7.59 -2.84
N ALA A 122 -6.24 -6.84 -2.59
CA ALA A 122 -5.79 -6.48 -1.24
C ALA A 122 -6.87 -5.69 -0.48
N ASP A 123 -7.50 -4.71 -1.12
CA ASP A 123 -8.55 -3.90 -0.51
C ASP A 123 -9.80 -4.73 -0.18
N LEU A 124 -10.15 -5.71 -1.01
CA LEU A 124 -11.21 -6.68 -0.72
C LEU A 124 -10.89 -7.56 0.50
N ILE A 125 -9.65 -8.06 0.61
CA ILE A 125 -9.20 -8.85 1.77
C ILE A 125 -9.20 -7.99 3.04
N ALA A 126 -8.71 -6.75 2.95
CA ALA A 126 -8.72 -5.82 4.08
C ALA A 126 -10.16 -5.49 4.53
N ARG A 127 -11.08 -5.33 3.57
CA ARG A 127 -12.51 -5.13 3.82
C ARG A 127 -13.16 -6.33 4.50
N ALA A 128 -12.84 -7.56 4.09
CA ALA A 128 -13.32 -8.77 4.75
C ALA A 128 -12.91 -8.81 6.24
N GLY A 129 -11.72 -8.29 6.55
CA GLY A 129 -11.22 -8.12 7.92
C GLY A 129 -11.73 -6.87 8.65
N LYS A 130 -12.64 -6.11 8.03
CA LYS A 130 -13.12 -4.79 8.48
C LYS A 130 -11.99 -3.83 8.86
N TYR A 131 -10.82 -3.96 8.25
CA TYR A 131 -9.60 -3.20 8.56
C TYR A 131 -9.16 -3.29 10.04
N LYS A 132 -9.63 -4.32 10.78
CA LYS A 132 -9.30 -4.54 12.20
C LYS A 132 -8.53 -5.83 12.43
N SER A 133 -8.79 -6.86 11.62
CA SER A 133 -8.09 -8.13 11.76
C SER A 133 -6.64 -8.00 11.27
N LYS A 134 -5.70 -8.19 12.19
CA LYS A 134 -4.25 -8.16 11.90
C LYS A 134 -3.84 -9.20 10.86
N VAL A 135 -4.47 -10.38 10.89
CA VAL A 135 -4.16 -11.47 9.96
C VAL A 135 -4.61 -11.09 8.55
N LEU A 136 -5.84 -10.55 8.40
CA LEU A 136 -6.34 -10.14 7.08
C LEU A 136 -5.63 -8.88 6.56
N LEU A 137 -5.20 -7.97 7.44
CA LEU A 137 -4.34 -6.84 7.07
C LEU A 137 -2.96 -7.29 6.58
N LEU A 138 -2.40 -8.32 7.20
CA LEU A 138 -1.12 -8.89 6.74
C LEU A 138 -1.30 -9.62 5.41
N ALA A 139 -2.38 -10.40 5.26
CA ALA A 139 -2.70 -11.06 4.00
C ALA A 139 -2.95 -10.05 2.87
N SER A 140 -3.68 -8.96 3.13
CA SER A 140 -3.87 -7.90 2.14
C SER A 140 -2.56 -7.23 1.77
N TYR A 141 -1.67 -7.03 2.75
CA TYR A 141 -0.34 -6.47 2.49
C TYR A 141 0.49 -7.38 1.58
N VAL A 142 0.52 -8.69 1.85
CA VAL A 142 1.22 -9.67 1.00
C VAL A 142 0.69 -9.62 -0.43
N VAL A 143 -0.65 -9.60 -0.61
CA VAL A 143 -1.28 -9.50 -1.93
C VAL A 143 -0.93 -8.17 -2.62
N PHE A 144 -0.93 -7.07 -1.88
CA PHE A 144 -0.50 -5.76 -2.38
C PHE A 144 0.98 -5.76 -2.81
N SER A 145 1.87 -6.37 -2.03
CA SER A 145 3.30 -6.50 -2.34
C SER A 145 3.54 -7.28 -3.63
N TYR A 146 2.70 -8.27 -3.96
CA TYR A 146 2.77 -8.95 -5.25
C TYR A 146 2.43 -8.03 -6.43
N GLY A 147 1.63 -6.98 -6.23
CA GLY A 147 1.43 -5.93 -7.25
C GLY A 147 2.75 -5.27 -7.69
N LEU A 148 3.72 -5.13 -6.78
CA LEU A 148 5.05 -4.60 -7.10
C LEU A 148 5.94 -5.57 -7.88
N THR A 149 5.54 -6.83 -8.06
CA THR A 149 6.25 -7.77 -8.95
C THR A 149 5.94 -7.52 -10.42
N GLY A 150 4.87 -6.78 -10.73
CA GLY A 150 4.45 -6.48 -12.10
C GLY A 150 5.56 -5.98 -13.02
N PRO A 151 6.39 -4.99 -12.63
CA PRO A 151 7.54 -4.51 -13.42
C PRO A 151 8.65 -5.54 -13.66
N ILE A 152 8.77 -6.54 -12.81
CA ILE A 152 9.86 -7.53 -12.87
C ILE A 152 9.34 -8.83 -13.49
N LEU A 153 8.02 -9.06 -13.54
CA LEU A 153 7.45 -10.24 -14.18
C LEU A 153 7.93 -10.47 -15.63
N PRO A 154 8.06 -9.43 -16.50
CA PRO A 154 8.62 -9.57 -17.85
C PRO A 154 10.05 -10.14 -17.88
N LEU A 155 10.84 -9.98 -16.81
CA LEU A 155 12.19 -10.54 -16.69
C LEU A 155 12.19 -12.07 -16.84
N TRP A 156 11.16 -12.77 -16.36
CA TRP A 156 11.07 -14.23 -16.44
C TRP A 156 10.24 -14.73 -17.62
N PHE A 157 9.18 -14.01 -18.00
CA PHE A 157 8.21 -14.47 -19.00
C PHE A 157 8.32 -13.79 -20.36
N MET A 158 8.97 -12.62 -20.46
CA MET A 158 9.07 -11.80 -21.68
C MET A 158 10.47 -11.21 -21.83
N LYS A 159 11.48 -12.10 -21.83
CA LYS A 159 12.91 -11.77 -21.85
C LYS A 159 13.26 -10.74 -22.92
N ASP A 160 12.84 -10.97 -24.16
CA ASP A 160 13.16 -10.10 -25.30
C ASP A 160 12.57 -8.70 -25.16
N ALA A 161 11.32 -8.61 -24.65
CA ALA A 161 10.69 -7.33 -24.39
C ALA A 161 11.43 -6.58 -23.26
N TYR A 162 11.84 -7.28 -22.21
CA TYR A 162 12.59 -6.66 -21.11
C TYR A 162 13.97 -6.18 -21.56
N ILE A 163 14.68 -6.95 -22.40
CA ILE A 163 15.95 -6.54 -23.02
C ILE A 163 15.74 -5.29 -23.87
N ALA A 164 14.73 -5.25 -24.74
CA ALA A 164 14.41 -4.09 -25.55
C ALA A 164 14.11 -2.85 -24.68
N SER A 165 13.41 -3.03 -23.55
CA SER A 165 13.16 -1.95 -22.60
C SER A 165 14.42 -1.45 -21.88
N LEU A 166 15.37 -2.34 -21.56
CA LEU A 166 16.64 -1.96 -20.95
C LEU A 166 17.55 -1.24 -21.95
N GLN A 167 17.56 -1.67 -23.21
CA GLN A 167 18.27 -1.00 -24.30
C GLN A 167 17.70 0.39 -24.57
N ALA A 168 16.37 0.53 -24.62
CA ALA A 168 15.70 1.82 -24.76
C ALA A 168 16.01 2.78 -23.58
N ARG A 169 16.31 2.24 -22.40
CA ARG A 169 16.76 2.97 -21.21
C ARG A 169 18.26 3.25 -21.18
N GLY A 170 19.00 2.90 -22.24
CA GLY A 170 20.44 3.17 -22.38
C GLY A 170 21.33 2.28 -21.52
N LYS A 171 20.87 1.08 -21.12
CA LYS A 171 21.70 0.10 -20.40
C LYS A 171 22.58 -0.68 -21.37
N ASP A 172 23.81 -0.96 -20.96
CA ASP A 172 24.79 -1.70 -21.76
C ASP A 172 24.53 -3.22 -21.73
N ALA A 173 25.14 -3.93 -22.68
CA ALA A 173 25.01 -5.38 -22.80
C ALA A 173 25.53 -6.12 -21.55
N ALA A 174 26.59 -5.59 -20.90
CA ALA A 174 27.15 -6.17 -19.68
C ALA A 174 26.16 -6.13 -18.50
N TYR A 175 25.39 -5.04 -18.34
CA TYR A 175 24.32 -4.97 -17.35
C TYR A 175 23.18 -5.94 -17.67
N ILE A 176 22.78 -6.03 -18.93
CA ILE A 176 21.72 -6.95 -19.38
C ILE A 176 22.13 -8.41 -19.11
N ASP A 177 23.34 -8.79 -19.49
CA ASP A 177 23.87 -10.13 -19.25
C ASP A 177 24.03 -10.43 -17.75
N GLY A 178 24.49 -9.46 -16.95
CA GLY A 178 24.57 -9.60 -15.50
C GLY A 178 23.20 -9.80 -14.83
N VAL A 179 22.17 -9.09 -15.30
CA VAL A 179 20.80 -9.27 -14.84
C VAL A 179 20.29 -10.65 -15.22
N PHE A 180 20.52 -11.13 -16.45
CA PHE A 180 19.99 -12.40 -16.93
C PHE A 180 20.81 -13.63 -16.57
N ALA A 181 22.08 -13.48 -16.17
CA ALA A 181 22.97 -14.58 -15.80
C ALA A 181 22.39 -15.48 -14.71
N ASN A 182 21.59 -14.92 -13.81
CA ASN A 182 20.96 -15.64 -12.71
C ASN A 182 19.43 -15.77 -12.87
N VAL A 183 18.88 -15.41 -14.04
CA VAL A 183 17.43 -15.46 -14.28
C VAL A 183 17.05 -16.81 -14.86
N ASN A 184 16.53 -17.66 -13.98
CA ASN A 184 16.02 -18.99 -14.31
C ASN A 184 14.71 -19.23 -13.54
N THR A 185 14.07 -20.37 -13.82
CA THR A 185 12.81 -20.76 -13.16
C THR A 185 12.98 -20.94 -11.65
N GLY A 186 14.14 -21.39 -11.17
CA GLY A 186 14.46 -21.49 -9.74
C GLY A 186 14.54 -20.13 -9.05
N THR A 187 15.18 -19.13 -9.67
CA THR A 187 15.29 -17.78 -9.10
C THR A 187 13.97 -17.02 -9.11
N PHE A 188 13.02 -17.38 -9.99
CA PHE A 188 11.63 -16.93 -9.90
C PHE A 188 10.95 -17.40 -8.60
N PHE A 189 11.05 -18.69 -8.27
CA PHE A 189 10.47 -19.20 -7.02
C PHE A 189 11.16 -18.63 -5.79
N ILE A 190 12.49 -18.47 -5.83
CA ILE A 190 13.27 -17.86 -4.74
C ILE A 190 12.87 -16.40 -4.55
N SER A 191 12.72 -15.61 -5.62
CA SER A 191 12.30 -14.21 -5.52
C SER A 191 10.87 -14.08 -4.99
N MET A 192 9.95 -14.94 -5.45
CA MET A 192 8.58 -14.97 -4.97
C MET A 192 8.50 -15.32 -3.47
N ALA A 193 9.31 -16.29 -3.03
CA ALA A 193 9.44 -16.66 -1.62
C ALA A 193 10.09 -15.53 -0.80
N ALA A 194 11.12 -14.87 -1.32
CA ALA A 194 11.76 -13.75 -0.65
C ALA A 194 10.80 -12.58 -0.45
N ILE A 195 9.97 -12.25 -1.46
CA ILE A 195 8.93 -11.23 -1.37
C ILE A 195 7.89 -11.61 -0.31
N LEU A 196 7.46 -12.87 -0.29
CA LEU A 196 6.53 -13.36 0.73
C LEU A 196 7.10 -13.16 2.13
N VAL A 197 8.32 -13.60 2.37
CA VAL A 197 9.00 -13.51 3.67
C VAL A 197 9.19 -12.04 4.07
N CYS A 198 9.70 -11.20 3.16
CA CYS A 198 9.91 -9.78 3.43
C CYS A 198 8.58 -9.02 3.65
N ALA A 199 7.52 -9.35 2.92
CA ALA A 199 6.20 -8.75 3.11
C ALA A 199 5.59 -9.16 4.46
N ILE A 200 5.74 -10.42 4.87
CA ILE A 200 5.31 -10.89 6.19
C ILE A 200 6.08 -10.15 7.29
N ILE A 201 7.41 -10.08 7.18
CA ILE A 201 8.25 -9.39 8.17
C ILE A 201 7.94 -7.90 8.21
N GLY A 202 7.86 -7.23 7.05
CA GLY A 202 7.58 -5.80 6.93
C GLY A 202 6.19 -5.42 7.42
N GLY A 203 5.18 -6.24 7.09
CA GLY A 203 3.83 -6.07 7.58
C GLY A 203 3.73 -6.32 9.10
N TRP A 204 4.37 -7.35 9.62
CA TRP A 204 4.42 -7.62 11.06
C TRP A 204 5.16 -6.52 11.83
N PHE A 205 6.28 -6.06 11.29
CA PHE A 205 7.03 -4.92 11.83
C PHE A 205 6.18 -3.65 11.83
N GLY A 206 5.46 -3.36 10.74
CA GLY A 206 4.49 -2.28 10.66
C GLY A 206 3.44 -2.37 11.76
N GLN A 207 2.83 -3.54 11.98
CA GLN A 207 1.85 -3.74 13.05
C GLN A 207 2.43 -3.53 14.46
N LYS A 208 3.69 -3.93 14.68
CA LYS A 208 4.37 -3.73 15.97
C LYS A 208 4.68 -2.25 16.21
N MET A 209 5.13 -1.54 15.18
CA MET A 209 5.40 -0.09 15.24
C MET A 209 4.10 0.69 15.50
N MET A 210 3.02 0.32 14.83
CA MET A 210 1.67 0.87 15.06
C MET A 210 1.27 0.80 16.54
N LYS A 211 1.40 -0.38 17.15
CA LYS A 211 1.06 -0.58 18.58
C LYS A 211 1.97 0.21 19.53
N LYS A 212 3.24 0.39 19.18
CA LYS A 212 4.24 1.00 20.07
C LYS A 212 4.26 2.53 20.02
N HIS A 213 4.12 3.12 18.83
CA HIS A 213 4.30 4.56 18.62
C HIS A 213 3.01 5.27 18.20
N PHE A 214 2.24 4.69 17.26
CA PHE A 214 1.13 5.42 16.65
C PHE A 214 -0.16 5.36 17.46
N ILE A 215 -0.52 4.19 17.99
CA ILE A 215 -1.66 4.03 18.90
C ILE A 215 -1.42 4.79 20.21
N LYS A 216 -0.17 4.80 20.71
CA LYS A 216 0.19 5.55 21.92
C LYS A 216 0.18 7.06 21.73
N ALA A 217 0.46 7.53 20.51
CA ALA A 217 0.45 8.95 20.16
C ALA A 217 -0.94 9.48 19.75
N GLY A 218 -1.98 8.65 19.76
CA GLY A 218 -3.34 9.06 19.37
C GLY A 218 -3.50 9.40 17.88
N ILE A 219 -2.52 9.03 17.04
CA ILE A 219 -2.56 9.25 15.59
C ILE A 219 -3.55 8.25 14.94
N VAL A 220 -3.91 7.16 15.62
CA VAL A 220 -4.83 6.12 15.13
C VAL A 220 -5.55 5.45 16.29
#